data_AF-A0A7X8EV44-F1
#
_entry.id   AF-A0A7X8EV44-F1
#
_cell.length_a   1.000
_cell.length_b   1.000
_cell.length_c   1.000
_cell.angle_alpha   90.00
_cell.angle_beta   90.00
_cell.angle_gamma   90.00
#
_symmetry.space_group_name_H-M   'P 1'
#
loop_
_entity.id
_entity.type
_entity.pdbx_description
1 polymer ?
#
loop_
_entity_poly.entity_id
_entity_poly.type
_entity_poly.pdbx_seq_one_letter_code
_entity_poly.pdbx_strand_id
1 'polypeptide(L)'
;MIQKYKGELLLLLAALVGGAGFISMKYLLEDGLSAFQIIAGRFLVATACMGIFYGKKLTHITLEEWKAGGFVGGMLFLLFALMTVGLKYTTPAVNAFLVNTQAVVVPFILWVWHHK
;
A
#
# COMPACT_ATOMS: atom_id res chain seq x y z
N MET A 1 14.05 -27.12 -11.58
CA MET A 1 12.57 -27.00 -11.67
C MET A 1 11.95 -26.03 -10.67
N ILE A 2 12.48 -25.85 -9.45
CA ILE A 2 11.94 -24.90 -8.44
C ILE A 2 12.02 -23.42 -8.86
N GLN A 3 13.01 -23.00 -9.65
CA GLN A 3 13.15 -21.59 -10.09
C GLN A 3 11.99 -21.10 -10.98
N LYS A 4 11.29 -22.00 -11.69
CA LYS A 4 10.21 -21.64 -12.61
C LYS A 4 8.92 -21.23 -11.87
N TYR A 5 8.66 -21.86 -10.71
CA TYR A 5 7.45 -21.65 -9.91
C TYR A 5 7.63 -20.65 -8.76
N LYS A 6 8.86 -20.17 -8.50
CA LYS A 6 9.13 -19.19 -7.44
C LYS A 6 8.31 -17.91 -7.62
N GLY A 7 8.20 -17.41 -8.85
CA GLY A 7 7.41 -16.21 -9.14
C GLY A 7 5.92 -16.42 -8.84
N GLU A 8 5.37 -17.56 -9.24
CA GLU A 8 3.96 -17.90 -9.02
C GLU A 8 3.65 -18.10 -7.53
N LEU A 9 4.56 -18.74 -6.78
CA LEU A 9 4.41 -18.88 -5.33
C LEU A 9 4.47 -17.53 -4.61
N LEU A 10 5.38 -16.65 -5.00
CA LEU A 10 5.47 -15.29 -4.46
C LEU A 10 4.23 -14.46 -4.78
N LEU A 11 3.67 -14.61 -5.98
CA LEU A 11 2.41 -13.98 -6.38
C LEU A 11 1.23 -14.50 -5.54
N LEU A 12 1.17 -15.80 -5.29
CA LEU A 12 0.13 -16.41 -4.46
C LEU A 12 0.22 -15.90 -3.02
N LEU A 13 1.43 -15.86 -2.45
CA LEU A 13 1.66 -15.28 -1.11
C LEU A 13 1.30 -13.80 -1.07
N ALA A 14 1.67 -13.02 -2.08
CA ALA A 14 1.31 -11.61 -2.16
C ALA A 14 -0.21 -11.41 -2.24
N ALA A 15 -0.92 -12.24 -3.00
CA ALA A 15 -2.37 -12.22 -3.08
C ALA A 15 -3.03 -12.58 -1.74
N LEU A 16 -2.51 -13.59 -1.04
CA LEU A 16 -2.99 -13.97 0.30
C LEU A 16 -2.78 -12.86 1.32
N VAL A 17 -1.57 -12.29 1.39
CA VAL A 17 -1.24 -11.21 2.33
C VAL A 17 -2.04 -9.94 2.01
N GLY A 18 -2.17 -9.60 0.72
CA GLY A 18 -2.96 -8.46 0.27
C GLY A 18 -4.43 -8.61 0.62
N GLY A 19 -5.04 -9.76 0.29
CA GLY A 19 -6.44 -10.06 0.60
C GLY A 19 -6.74 -10.11 2.09
N ALA A 20 -5.92 -10.82 2.87
CA ALA A 20 -6.06 -10.91 4.32
C ALA A 20 -5.94 -9.53 4.99
N GLY A 21 -5.08 -8.64 4.48
CA GLY A 21 -4.93 -7.29 5.00
C GLY A 21 -6.23 -6.47 4.98
N PHE A 22 -7.07 -6.63 3.96
CA PHE A 22 -8.37 -5.95 3.89
C PHE A 22 -9.37 -6.51 4.90
N ILE A 23 -9.34 -7.82 5.15
CA ILE A 23 -10.18 -8.49 6.14
C ILE A 23 -9.79 -8.03 7.54
N SER A 24 -8.48 -8.04 7.86
CA SER A 24 -7.97 -7.55 9.14
C SER A 24 -8.33 -6.08 9.36
N MET A 25 -8.16 -5.21 8.36
CA MET A 25 -8.53 -3.79 8.45
C MET A 25 -10.00 -3.60 8.81
N LYS A 26 -10.90 -4.39 8.23
CA LYS A 26 -12.33 -4.34 8.59
C LYS A 26 -12.58 -4.80 10.01
N TYR A 27 -11.92 -5.88 10.45
CA TYR A 27 -12.04 -6.37 11.82
C TYR A 27 -11.58 -5.32 12.85
N LEU A 28 -10.46 -4.63 12.60
CA LEU A 28 -10.00 -3.53 13.46
C LEU A 28 -10.99 -2.35 13.50
N LEU A 29 -11.64 -2.04 12.37
CA LEU A 29 -12.69 -1.00 12.33
C LEU A 29 -13.95 -1.43 13.10
N GLU A 30 -14.31 -2.71 13.04
CA GLU A 30 -15.45 -3.30 13.79
C GLU A 30 -15.18 -3.33 15.30
N ASP A 31 -13.92 -3.53 15.72
CA ASP A 31 -13.47 -3.48 17.11
C ASP A 31 -13.40 -2.04 17.69
N GLY A 32 -13.88 -1.06 16.93
CA GLY A 32 -14.02 0.33 17.37
C GLY A 32 -12.80 1.22 17.18
N LEU A 33 -11.73 0.74 16.54
CA LEU A 33 -10.60 1.60 16.19
C LEU A 33 -10.97 2.56 15.06
N SER A 34 -10.58 3.83 15.20
CA SER A 34 -10.75 4.81 14.13
C SER A 34 -9.81 4.50 12.96
N ALA A 35 -10.27 4.78 11.73
CA ALA A 35 -9.48 4.61 10.50
C ALA A 35 -8.08 5.26 10.61
N PHE A 36 -8.00 6.44 11.23
CA PHE A 36 -6.74 7.15 11.42
C PHE A 36 -5.80 6.45 12.42
N GLN A 37 -6.33 5.79 13.45
CA GLN A 37 -5.52 5.05 14.42
C GLN A 37 -4.90 3.80 13.77
N ILE A 38 -5.68 3.11 12.95
CA ILE A 38 -5.19 1.93 12.21
C ILE A 38 -4.11 2.33 11.21
N ILE A 39 -4.33 3.42 10.46
CA ILE A 39 -3.35 3.98 9.53
C ILE A 39 -2.09 4.40 10.29
N ALA A 40 -2.21 5.16 11.38
CA ALA A 40 -1.08 5.60 12.19
C ALA A 40 -0.25 4.41 12.70
N GLY A 41 -0.90 3.38 13.25
CA GLY A 41 -0.21 2.15 13.68
C GLY A 41 0.53 1.47 12.54
N ARG A 42 -0.11 1.33 11.37
CA ARG A 42 0.51 0.73 10.17
C ARG A 42 1.74 1.51 9.70
N PHE A 43 1.63 2.83 9.58
CA PHE A 43 2.74 3.66 9.15
C PHE A 43 3.86 3.71 10.20
N LEU A 44 3.53 3.73 11.50
CA LEU A 44 4.54 3.67 12.55
C LEU A 44 5.36 2.38 12.52
N VAL A 45 4.69 1.23 12.38
CA VAL A 45 5.38 -0.06 12.26
C VAL A 45 6.24 -0.08 10.99
N ALA A 46 5.69 0.39 9.86
CA ALA A 46 6.44 0.46 8.60
C ALA A 46 7.69 1.36 8.72
N THR A 47 7.55 2.54 9.32
CA THR A 47 8.65 3.48 9.55
C THR A 47 9.68 2.91 10.52
N ALA A 48 9.25 2.25 11.61
CA ALA A 48 10.17 1.62 12.55
C ALA A 48 10.96 0.48 11.90
N CYS A 49 10.29 -0.42 11.16
CA CYS A 49 10.96 -1.49 10.42
C CYS A 49 11.94 -0.92 9.39
N MET A 50 11.50 0.01 8.54
CA MET A 50 12.38 0.63 7.54
C MET A 50 13.55 1.38 8.18
N GLY A 51 13.32 2.06 9.31
CA GLY A 51 14.35 2.75 10.08
C GLY A 51 15.40 1.80 10.66
N ILE A 52 15.02 0.61 11.12
CA ILE A 52 15.97 -0.40 11.62
C ILE A 52 16.84 -0.96 10.48
N PHE A 53 16.24 -1.27 9.33
CA PHE A 53 16.97 -1.87 8.20
C PHE A 53 17.81 -0.87 7.40
N TYR A 54 17.29 0.35 7.22
CA TYR A 54 17.88 1.37 6.34
C TYR A 54 18.32 2.64 7.06
N GLY A 55 18.26 2.70 8.40
CA GLY A 55 18.65 3.85 9.20
C GLY A 55 20.06 4.37 8.91
N LYS A 56 21.00 3.47 8.58
CA LYS A 56 22.37 3.85 8.21
C LYS A 56 22.50 4.54 6.84
N LYS A 57 21.49 4.44 5.97
CA LYS A 57 21.46 5.09 4.65
C LYS A 57 20.72 6.43 4.67
N LEU A 58 20.02 6.77 5.75
CA LEU A 58 19.32 8.05 5.88
C LEU A 58 20.27 9.25 5.88
N THR A 59 21.55 9.05 6.23
CA THR A 59 22.55 10.12 6.28
C THR A 59 23.01 10.62 4.91
N HIS A 60 22.69 9.90 3.83
CA HIS A 60 23.09 10.27 2.47
C HIS A 60 21.93 10.84 1.64
N ILE A 61 20.76 11.08 2.25
CA ILE A 61 19.58 11.58 1.53
C ILE A 61 19.73 13.08 1.27
N THR A 62 19.54 13.47 0.02
CA THR A 62 19.54 14.86 -0.44
C THR A 62 18.21 15.57 -0.11
N LEU A 63 18.22 16.91 -0.10
CA LEU A 63 17.00 17.69 0.15
C LEU A 63 15.92 17.47 -0.93
N GLU A 64 16.32 17.20 -2.17
CA GLU A 64 15.40 16.89 -3.26
C GLU A 64 14.71 15.53 -3.07
N GLU A 65 15.47 14.51 -2.65
CA GLU A 65 14.92 13.20 -2.31
C GLU A 65 13.96 13.27 -1.11
N TRP A 66 14.26 14.12 -0.12
CA TRP A 66 13.34 14.39 0.99
C TRP A 66 12.04 15.05 0.54
N LYS A 67 12.11 16.03 -0.37
CA LYS A 67 10.90 16.68 -0.92
C LYS A 67 10.08 15.71 -1.77
N ALA A 68 10.73 14.94 -2.65
CA ALA A 68 10.07 13.94 -3.48
C ALA A 68 9.44 12.84 -2.62
N GLY A 69 10.18 12.33 -1.62
CA GLY A 69 9.69 11.35 -0.67
C GLY A 69 8.52 11.87 0.18
N GLY A 70 8.58 13.13 0.62
CA GLY A 70 7.48 13.78 1.33
C GLY A 70 6.23 13.93 0.47
N PHE A 71 6.38 14.33 -0.80
CA PHE A 71 5.28 14.46 -1.74
C PHE A 71 4.61 13.10 -2.03
N VAL A 72 5.41 12.09 -2.39
CA VAL A 72 4.91 10.72 -2.65
C VAL A 72 4.33 10.10 -1.38
N GLY A 73 4.96 10.30 -0.22
CA GLY A 73 4.46 9.86 1.07
C GLY A 73 3.13 10.50 1.45
N GLY A 74 2.95 11.79 1.18
CA GLY A 74 1.68 12.50 1.36
C GLY A 74 0.58 11.95 0.47
N MET A 75 0.87 11.70 -0.81
CA MET A 75 -0.07 11.03 -1.72
C MET A 75 -0.43 9.62 -1.25
N LEU A 76 0.55 8.86 -0.77
CA LEU A 76 0.34 7.52 -0.24
C LEU A 76 -0.54 7.54 1.01
N PHE A 77 -0.32 8.49 1.92
CA PHE A 77 -1.17 8.69 3.09
C PHE A 77 -2.60 9.02 2.70
N LEU A 78 -2.82 9.96 1.76
CA LEU A 78 -4.15 10.30 1.26
C LEU A 78 -4.84 9.08 0.64
N LEU A 79 -4.12 8.29 -0.17
CA LEU A 79 -4.65 7.06 -0.76
C LEU A 79 -5.11 6.07 0.32
N PHE A 80 -4.28 5.81 1.34
CA PHE A 80 -4.65 4.93 2.45
C PHE A 80 -5.77 5.50 3.30
N ALA A 81 -5.80 6.80 3.54
CA ALA A 81 -6.88 7.47 4.26
C ALA A 81 -8.22 7.30 3.54
N LEU A 82 -8.28 7.60 2.24
CA LEU A 82 -9.47 7.39 1.43
C LEU A 82 -9.88 5.92 1.40
N MET A 83 -8.93 5.00 1.28
CA MET A 83 -9.19 3.56 1.23
C MET A 83 -9.74 3.02 2.56
N THR A 84 -9.16 3.40 3.71
CA THR A 84 -9.61 2.92 5.02
C THR A 84 -10.91 3.59 5.46
N VAL A 85 -11.09 4.88 5.15
CA VAL A 85 -12.39 5.56 5.38
C VAL A 85 -13.45 4.97 4.46
N GLY A 86 -13.14 4.74 3.18
CA GLY A 86 -14.03 4.06 2.23
C GLY A 86 -14.44 2.67 2.71
N LEU A 87 -13.50 1.90 3.29
CA LEU A 87 -13.77 0.59 3.87
C LEU A 87 -14.81 0.63 5.00
N LYS A 88 -14.98 1.75 5.70
CA LYS A 88 -16.07 1.92 6.69
C LYS A 88 -17.46 1.89 6.05
N TYR A 89 -17.57 2.35 4.80
CA TYR A 89 -18.83 2.46 4.06
C TYR A 89 -19.04 1.33 3.05
N THR A 90 -18.01 0.53 2.77
CA THR A 90 -18.05 -0.55 1.77
C THR A 90 -17.66 -1.90 2.36
N THR A 91 -17.84 -2.98 1.60
CA THR A 91 -17.33 -4.30 2.00
C THR A 91 -15.84 -4.43 1.65
N PRO A 92 -15.08 -5.33 2.31
CA PRO A 92 -13.69 -5.60 1.94
C PRO A 92 -13.55 -6.07 0.49
N ALA A 93 -14.56 -6.79 -0.02
CA ALA A 93 -14.60 -7.25 -1.40
C ALA A 93 -14.64 -6.09 -2.41
N VAL A 94 -15.49 -5.08 -2.18
CA VAL A 94 -15.56 -3.88 -3.04
C VAL A 94 -14.27 -3.08 -2.95
N ASN A 95 -13.72 -2.91 -1.74
CA ASN A 95 -12.46 -2.18 -1.58
C ASN A 95 -11.29 -2.88 -2.27
N ALA A 96 -11.16 -4.21 -2.12
CA ALA A 96 -10.13 -5.00 -2.78
C ALA A 96 -10.27 -4.95 -4.32
N PHE A 97 -11.51 -4.93 -4.84
CA PHE A 97 -11.77 -4.77 -6.27
C PHE A 97 -11.34 -3.40 -6.80
N LEU A 98 -11.71 -2.31 -6.10
CA LEU A 98 -11.33 -0.95 -6.48
C LEU A 98 -9.81 -0.77 -6.46
N VAL A 99 -9.12 -1.34 -5.47
CA VAL A 99 -7.66 -1.30 -5.40
C VAL A 99 -7.02 -2.05 -6.56
N ASN A 100 -7.53 -3.23 -6.93
CA ASN A 100 -7.00 -3.99 -8.06
C ASN A 100 -7.33 -3.37 -9.43
N THR A 101 -8.33 -2.49 -9.51
CA THR A 101 -8.67 -1.76 -10.75
C THR A 101 -7.49 -0.93 -11.27
N GLN A 102 -6.58 -0.49 -10.39
CA GLN A 102 -5.36 0.21 -10.80
C GLN A 102 -4.51 -0.61 -11.79
N ALA A 103 -4.52 -1.94 -11.69
CA ALA A 103 -3.76 -2.83 -12.58
C ALA A 103 -4.27 -2.77 -14.03
N VAL A 104 -5.53 -2.39 -14.22
CA VAL A 104 -6.13 -2.14 -15.54
C VAL A 104 -5.85 -0.70 -15.99
N VAL A 105 -6.02 0.28 -15.09
CA VAL A 105 -5.88 1.71 -15.41
C VAL A 105 -4.44 2.09 -15.78
N VAL A 106 -3.43 1.52 -15.10
CA VAL A 106 -2.01 1.85 -15.33
C VAL A 106 -1.56 1.57 -16.77
N PRO A 107 -1.82 0.39 -17.37
CA PRO A 107 -1.55 0.14 -18.79
C PRO A 107 -2.21 1.14 -19.74
N PHE A 108 -3.45 1.56 -19.49
CA PHE A 108 -4.13 2.56 -20.34
C PHE A 108 -3.46 3.93 -20.24
N ILE A 109 -3.07 4.37 -19.05
CA ILE A 109 -2.34 5.63 -18.86
C ILE A 109 -1.00 5.57 -19.61
N LEU A 110 -0.25 4.47 -19.44
CA LEU A 110 1.02 4.25 -20.13
C LEU A 110 0.85 4.24 -21.65
N TRP A 111 -0.21 3.60 -22.16
CA TRP A 111 -0.51 3.60 -23.59
C TRP A 111 -0.73 5.02 -24.11
N VAL A 112 -1.55 5.83 -23.44
CA VAL A 112 -1.77 7.25 -23.83
C VAL A 112 -0.47 8.06 -23.78
N TRP A 113 0.40 7.80 -22.80
CA TRP A 113 1.65 8.54 -22.65
C TRP A 113 2.73 8.13 -23.67
N HIS A 114 2.84 6.83 -23.97
CA HIS A 114 3.79 6.30 -24.95
C HIS A 114 3.32 6.42 -26.41
N HIS A 115 2.04 6.73 -26.66
CA HIS A 115 1.54 7.11 -28.00
C HIS A 115 1.73 8.61 -28.32
N LYS A 116 2.57 9.32 -27.55
CA LYS A 116 3.32 10.49 -28.04
C LYS A 116 4.67 10.04 -28.60
#